data_AF-A0A498M3P1-F1
#
_entry.id   AF-A0A498M3P1-F1
#
_cell.length_a   1.000
_cell.length_b   1.000
_cell.length_c   1.000
_cell.angle_alpha   90.00
_cell.angle_beta   90.00
_cell.angle_gamma   90.00
#
_symmetry.space_group_name_H-M   'P 1'
#
loop_
_entity.id
_entity.type
_entity.pdbx_description
1 polymer ?
#
loop_
_entity_poly.entity_id
_entity_poly.type
_entity_poly.pdbx_seq_one_letter_code
_entity_poly.pdbx_strand_id
1 'polypeptide(L)'
;MYHLIKQLPRAIIIGVRKGGTRALLEMLSLHPDVVKVSQEVHFFDNDLTYAHGVDWYLKKMPFSFPHQITIEKSPAYFITEEVPERIFKMNSSIKLLLIVREPTTRAVSDYTQVLEGKERKNKTYDKFEELVIDTNTCEVNTKYKAVRTSIYTKYLEHWLKFFPIEQFHIVDGDRLITDPLPELKLVEQFLNLPSRISQYNLYFNATRGFFCLHFNFMFNKCLVGSKGRIHPNVNPSIKEKLQRFFHPFNQKFYQITGRTFSWP
;
A
#
# COMPACT_ATOMS: atom_id res chain seq x y z
N MET A 1 -12.11 10.86 -33.01
CA MET A 1 -11.27 11.69 -32.14
C MET A 1 -11.66 11.35 -30.71
N TYR A 2 -10.79 10.73 -29.90
CA TYR A 2 -11.15 10.37 -28.53
C TYR A 2 -11.06 11.60 -27.64
N HIS A 3 -12.16 11.98 -26.99
CA HIS A 3 -12.20 13.08 -26.03
C HIS A 3 -11.74 12.60 -24.66
N LEU A 4 -10.99 13.45 -23.96
CA LEU A 4 -10.60 13.21 -22.57
C LEU A 4 -11.82 13.31 -21.65
N ILE A 5 -11.99 12.33 -20.77
CA ILE A 5 -13.09 12.27 -19.79
C ILE A 5 -12.55 11.95 -18.40
N LYS A 6 -13.30 12.31 -17.36
CA LYS A 6 -13.06 11.78 -16.01
C LYS A 6 -13.78 10.45 -15.89
N GLN A 7 -13.09 9.46 -15.33
CA GLN A 7 -13.61 8.10 -15.14
C GLN A 7 -13.37 7.69 -13.70
N LEU A 8 -14.33 6.98 -13.10
CA LEU A 8 -14.10 6.34 -11.80
C LEU A 8 -12.93 5.34 -11.91
N PRO A 9 -12.19 5.09 -10.80
CA PRO A 9 -11.09 4.16 -10.85
C PRO A 9 -11.59 2.75 -11.14
N ARG A 10 -10.90 2.04 -12.03
CA ARG A 10 -11.17 0.61 -12.28
C ARG A 10 -10.29 -0.29 -11.42
N ALA A 11 -9.26 0.28 -10.79
CA ALA A 11 -8.49 -0.37 -9.74
C ALA A 11 -8.13 0.60 -8.61
N ILE A 12 -8.06 0.10 -7.39
CA ILE A 12 -7.69 0.89 -6.20
C ILE A 12 -6.57 0.19 -5.44
N ILE A 13 -5.52 0.92 -5.11
CA ILE A 13 -4.50 0.49 -4.15
C ILE A 13 -4.99 0.81 -2.74
N ILE A 14 -5.59 -0.18 -2.09
CA ILE A 14 -6.30 -0.03 -0.81
C ILE A 14 -5.37 -0.02 0.40
N GLY A 15 -4.14 -0.48 0.23
CA GLY A 15 -3.22 -0.65 1.35
C GLY A 15 -1.97 -1.45 0.99
N VAL A 16 -1.14 -1.78 1.98
CA VAL A 16 -1.26 -1.32 3.38
C VAL A 16 -0.43 -0.05 3.62
N ARG A 17 -0.80 0.73 4.64
CA ARG A 17 0.04 1.84 5.11
C ARG A 17 1.45 1.32 5.39
N LYS A 18 2.45 1.99 4.79
CA LYS A 18 3.89 1.61 4.79
C LYS A 18 4.28 0.36 4.01
N GLY A 19 3.35 -0.26 3.27
CA GLY A 19 3.65 -1.39 2.38
C GLY A 19 4.41 -1.01 1.10
N GLY A 20 4.44 0.28 0.74
CA GLY A 20 5.06 0.73 -0.53
C GLY A 20 4.05 1.28 -1.54
N THR A 21 2.81 1.55 -1.11
CA THR A 21 1.69 2.01 -1.96
C THR A 21 2.04 3.18 -2.89
N ARG A 22 2.84 4.16 -2.43
CA ARG A 22 3.29 5.28 -3.29
C ARG A 22 4.28 4.82 -4.37
N ALA A 23 5.20 3.91 -4.04
CA ALA A 23 6.15 3.37 -5.01
C ALA A 23 5.38 2.62 -6.11
N LEU A 24 4.47 1.72 -5.70
CA LEU A 24 3.60 0.98 -6.62
C LEU A 24 2.82 1.92 -7.55
N LEU A 25 2.15 2.95 -7.02
CA LEU A 25 1.39 3.88 -7.86
C LEU A 25 2.25 4.64 -8.87
N GLU A 26 3.44 5.12 -8.46
CA GLU A 26 4.33 5.85 -9.36
C GLU A 26 4.94 4.92 -10.42
N MET A 27 5.30 3.69 -10.04
CA MET A 27 5.78 2.68 -10.98
C MET A 27 4.71 2.26 -11.99
N LEU A 28 3.47 2.02 -11.56
CA LEU A 28 2.36 1.71 -12.47
C LEU A 28 2.06 2.85 -13.44
N SER A 29 2.27 4.11 -13.04
CA SER A 29 2.10 5.26 -13.94
C SER A 29 3.18 5.39 -15.03
N LEU A 30 4.16 4.47 -15.08
CA LEU A 30 5.03 4.31 -16.24
C LEU A 30 4.30 3.63 -17.41
N HIS A 31 3.20 2.92 -17.15
CA HIS A 31 2.40 2.28 -18.20
C HIS A 31 1.57 3.33 -18.95
N PRO A 32 1.59 3.38 -20.30
CA PRO A 32 0.90 4.41 -21.08
C PRO A 32 -0.63 4.43 -20.88
N ASP A 33 -1.21 3.27 -20.58
CA ASP A 33 -2.65 3.15 -20.34
C ASP A 33 -3.06 3.35 -18.87
N VAL A 34 -2.13 3.72 -17.96
CA VAL A 34 -2.44 3.98 -16.56
C VAL A 34 -2.43 5.47 -16.28
N VAL A 35 -3.53 5.98 -15.74
CA VAL A 35 -3.63 7.37 -15.24
C VAL A 35 -3.82 7.35 -13.73
N LYS A 36 -2.85 7.87 -12.99
CA LYS A 36 -2.90 7.87 -11.51
C LYS A 36 -3.59 9.10 -10.94
N VAL A 37 -4.31 8.92 -9.83
CA VAL A 37 -4.69 10.02 -8.94
C VAL A 37 -3.49 10.39 -8.06
N SER A 38 -3.01 11.63 -8.15
CA SER A 38 -1.74 12.02 -7.50
C SER A 38 -1.80 12.11 -5.97
N GLN A 39 -2.98 12.38 -5.41
CA GLN A 39 -3.21 12.50 -3.96
C GLN A 39 -4.05 11.34 -3.44
N GLU A 40 -3.96 11.09 -2.12
CA GLU A 40 -4.88 10.18 -1.43
C GLU A 40 -6.21 10.91 -1.31
N VAL A 41 -7.28 10.34 -1.86
CA VAL A 41 -8.57 11.05 -1.96
C VAL A 41 -9.36 10.97 -0.67
N HIS A 42 -9.14 9.92 0.12
CA HIS A 42 -9.85 9.66 1.37
C HIS A 42 -11.38 9.76 1.22
N PHE A 43 -11.90 9.16 0.15
CA PHE A 43 -13.33 9.23 -0.15
C PHE A 43 -14.14 8.23 0.67
N PHE A 44 -13.67 6.98 0.76
CA PHE A 44 -14.43 5.92 1.41
C PHE A 44 -14.22 5.85 2.93
N ASP A 45 -13.10 6.35 3.45
CA ASP A 45 -12.69 6.28 4.87
C ASP A 45 -13.00 7.54 5.68
N ASN A 46 -13.62 8.56 5.08
CA ASN A 46 -14.02 9.79 5.74
C ASN A 46 -15.50 10.08 5.45
N ASP A 47 -16.34 10.09 6.49
CA ASP A 47 -17.79 10.24 6.35
C ASP A 47 -18.20 11.58 5.73
N LEU A 48 -17.51 12.67 6.08
CA LEU A 48 -17.77 13.99 5.50
C LEU A 48 -17.43 14.00 4.01
N THR A 49 -16.32 13.38 3.62
CA THR A 49 -15.94 13.26 2.22
C THR A 49 -16.91 12.35 1.46
N TYR A 50 -17.27 11.20 2.01
CA TYR A 50 -18.19 10.23 1.41
C TYR A 50 -19.59 10.81 1.19
N ALA A 51 -20.07 11.66 2.11
CA ALA A 51 -21.37 12.32 2.03
C ALA A 51 -21.53 13.25 0.80
N HIS A 52 -20.42 13.69 0.17
CA HIS A 52 -20.49 14.45 -1.08
C HIS A 52 -20.90 13.60 -2.30
N GLY A 53 -20.96 12.27 -2.16
CA GLY A 53 -21.41 11.37 -3.21
C GLY A 53 -20.38 11.05 -4.29
N VAL A 54 -20.72 10.09 -5.15
CA VAL A 54 -19.82 9.56 -6.18
C VAL A 54 -19.43 10.60 -7.24
N ASP A 55 -20.29 11.60 -7.51
CA ASP A 55 -19.99 12.69 -8.44
C ASP A 55 -18.84 13.57 -7.95
N TRP A 56 -18.76 13.80 -6.63
CA TRP A 56 -17.62 14.49 -6.04
C TRP A 56 -16.35 13.67 -6.21
N TYR A 57 -16.42 12.35 -6.01
CA TYR A 57 -15.28 11.45 -6.19
C TYR A 57 -14.81 11.43 -7.66
N LEU A 58 -15.73 11.35 -8.61
CA LEU A 58 -15.46 11.44 -10.04
C LEU A 58 -14.74 12.75 -10.39
N LYS A 59 -15.16 13.88 -9.81
CA LYS A 59 -14.52 15.18 -10.04
C LYS A 59 -13.06 15.23 -9.53
N LYS A 60 -12.66 14.35 -8.61
CA LYS A 60 -11.25 14.22 -8.16
C LYS A 60 -10.40 13.35 -9.09
N MET A 61 -11.02 12.61 -10.01
CA MET A 61 -10.30 11.79 -10.98
C MET A 61 -9.63 12.67 -12.05
N PRO A 62 -8.45 12.26 -12.55
CA PRO A 62 -7.81 12.92 -13.68
C PRO A 62 -8.61 12.69 -14.97
N PHE A 63 -8.39 13.57 -15.94
CA PHE A 63 -8.83 13.31 -17.30
C PHE A 63 -8.00 12.15 -17.90
N SER A 64 -8.67 11.25 -18.59
CA SER A 64 -8.09 10.05 -19.22
C SER A 64 -8.82 9.74 -20.52
N PHE A 65 -8.17 9.00 -21.42
CA PHE A 65 -8.84 8.44 -22.58
C PHE A 65 -9.68 7.22 -22.20
N PRO A 66 -10.75 6.88 -22.95
CA PRO A 66 -11.62 5.75 -22.62
C PRO A 66 -10.92 4.38 -22.48
N HIS A 67 -9.80 4.16 -23.18
CA HIS A 67 -9.03 2.92 -23.11
C HIS A 67 -8.13 2.84 -21.86
N GLN A 68 -7.84 3.97 -21.22
CA GLN A 68 -6.95 4.02 -20.07
C GLN A 68 -7.68 3.63 -18.77
N ILE A 69 -6.92 3.11 -17.82
CA ILE A 69 -7.39 2.81 -16.47
C ILE A 69 -6.99 3.93 -15.51
N THR A 70 -7.97 4.47 -14.78
CA THR A 70 -7.71 5.34 -13.63
C THR A 70 -7.40 4.49 -12.39
N ILE A 71 -6.32 4.80 -11.68
CA ILE A 71 -5.93 4.15 -10.42
C ILE A 71 -5.83 5.17 -9.28
N GLU A 72 -6.53 4.88 -8.19
CA GLU A 72 -6.49 5.65 -6.93
C GLU A 72 -5.76 4.86 -5.84
N LYS A 73 -5.25 5.55 -4.82
CA LYS A 73 -4.45 4.95 -3.74
C LYS A 73 -4.69 5.67 -2.41
N SER A 74 -5.40 5.02 -1.49
CA SER A 74 -5.61 5.50 -0.11
C SER A 74 -5.35 4.36 0.88
N PRO A 75 -4.16 4.27 1.50
CA PRO A 75 -3.74 3.11 2.28
C PRO A 75 -4.53 2.89 3.58
N ALA A 76 -5.30 3.89 4.01
CA ALA A 76 -6.20 3.80 5.15
C ALA A 76 -7.44 2.97 4.85
N TYR A 77 -7.81 2.80 3.57
CA TYR A 77 -8.94 2.00 3.15
C TYR A 77 -8.87 0.59 3.72
N PHE A 78 -7.71 -0.07 3.64
CA PHE A 78 -7.55 -1.45 4.07
C PHE A 78 -8.00 -1.70 5.52
N ILE A 79 -7.82 -0.74 6.43
CA ILE A 79 -8.08 -0.93 7.86
C ILE A 79 -9.39 -0.29 8.35
N THR A 80 -10.13 0.39 7.48
CA THR A 80 -11.34 1.13 7.87
C THR A 80 -12.56 0.25 7.59
N GLU A 81 -13.39 0.03 8.61
CA GLU A 81 -14.41 -1.02 8.64
C GLU A 81 -15.49 -0.83 7.55
N GLU A 82 -15.88 0.42 7.29
CA GLU A 82 -16.97 0.78 6.38
C GLU A 82 -16.54 0.74 4.91
N VAL A 83 -15.23 0.75 4.63
CA VAL A 83 -14.70 0.96 3.28
C VAL A 83 -15.03 -0.16 2.30
N PRO A 84 -14.90 -1.46 2.64
CA PRO A 84 -15.22 -2.54 1.72
C PRO A 84 -16.65 -2.44 1.19
N GLU A 85 -17.63 -2.21 2.07
CA GLU A 85 -19.03 -2.04 1.68
C GLU A 85 -19.24 -0.83 0.77
N ARG A 86 -18.64 0.31 1.10
CA ARG A 86 -18.79 1.55 0.32
C ARG A 86 -18.19 1.41 -1.08
N ILE A 87 -17.05 0.75 -1.21
CA ILE A 87 -16.45 0.46 -2.52
C ILE A 87 -17.31 -0.54 -3.29
N PHE A 88 -17.84 -1.57 -2.61
CA PHE A 88 -18.69 -2.59 -3.24
C PHE A 88 -19.97 -1.96 -3.81
N LYS A 89 -20.59 -1.04 -3.07
CA LYS A 89 -21.75 -0.25 -3.52
C LYS A 89 -21.45 0.61 -4.75
N MET A 90 -20.23 1.13 -4.88
CA MET A 90 -19.82 1.89 -6.07
C MET A 90 -19.56 0.97 -7.27
N ASN A 91 -18.80 -0.11 -7.06
CA ASN A 91 -18.45 -1.07 -8.10
C ASN A 91 -18.04 -2.40 -7.47
N SER A 92 -18.95 -3.37 -7.48
CA SER A 92 -18.72 -4.73 -6.96
C SER A 92 -17.68 -5.52 -7.75
N SER A 93 -17.39 -5.14 -9.01
CA SER A 93 -16.43 -5.81 -9.90
C SER A 93 -15.07 -5.11 -9.98
N ILE A 94 -14.78 -4.17 -9.07
CA ILE A 94 -13.51 -3.42 -9.09
C ILE A 94 -12.31 -4.31 -8.75
N LYS A 95 -11.15 -4.01 -9.35
CA LYS A 95 -9.89 -4.68 -9.00
C LYS A 95 -9.20 -3.99 -7.82
N LEU A 96 -8.67 -4.76 -6.89
CA LEU A 96 -8.09 -4.28 -5.65
C LEU A 96 -6.61 -4.68 -5.58
N LEU A 97 -5.73 -3.69 -5.43
CA LEU A 97 -4.30 -3.91 -5.24
C LEU A 97 -3.96 -3.75 -3.76
N LEU A 98 -3.36 -4.79 -3.18
CA LEU A 98 -2.92 -4.81 -1.79
C LEU A 98 -1.41 -5.08 -1.75
N ILE A 99 -0.61 -4.04 -1.48
CA ILE A 99 0.84 -4.20 -1.31
C ILE A 99 1.19 -4.39 0.16
N VAL A 100 1.85 -5.51 0.47
CA VAL A 100 2.24 -5.91 1.83
C VAL A 100 3.75 -6.05 1.95
N ARG A 101 4.26 -5.97 3.18
CA ARG A 101 5.68 -6.16 3.52
C ARG A 101 5.79 -7.00 4.77
N GLU A 102 6.99 -7.42 5.12
CA GLU A 102 7.27 -8.12 6.37
C GLU A 102 6.61 -7.36 7.56
N PRO A 103 5.68 -7.99 8.29
CA PRO A 103 4.83 -7.35 9.30
C PRO A 103 5.57 -6.52 10.34
N THR A 104 6.72 -7.00 10.82
CA THR A 104 7.55 -6.32 11.81
C THR A 104 8.19 -5.08 11.21
N THR A 105 8.81 -5.20 10.05
CA THR A 105 9.42 -4.10 9.28
C THR A 105 8.37 -3.04 8.94
N ARG A 106 7.16 -3.44 8.57
CA ARG A 106 6.04 -2.53 8.33
C ARG A 106 5.65 -1.77 9.60
N ALA A 107 5.59 -2.44 10.75
CA ALA A 107 5.28 -1.82 12.04
C ALA A 107 6.35 -0.81 12.46
N VAL A 108 7.64 -1.15 12.29
CA VAL A 108 8.76 -0.22 12.53
C VAL A 108 8.66 0.99 11.60
N SER A 109 8.40 0.79 10.31
CA SER A 109 8.27 1.89 9.35
C SER A 109 7.10 2.82 9.68
N ASP A 110 6.03 2.29 10.25
CA ASP A 110 4.87 3.06 10.71
C ASP A 110 5.24 3.92 11.92
N TYR A 111 5.89 3.31 12.91
CA TYR A 111 6.45 4.00 14.07
C TYR A 111 7.39 5.13 13.65
N THR A 112 8.37 4.89 12.77
CA THR A 112 9.32 5.92 12.31
C THR A 112 8.60 7.12 11.70
N GLN A 113 7.56 6.90 10.90
CA GLN A 113 6.81 8.01 10.33
C GLN A 113 6.05 8.82 11.40
N VAL A 114 5.52 8.16 12.43
CA VAL A 114 4.85 8.85 13.54
C VAL A 114 5.86 9.62 14.38
N LEU A 115 7.00 9.01 14.70
CA LEU A 115 8.09 9.62 15.46
C LEU A 115 8.58 10.92 14.79
N GLU A 116 8.99 10.88 13.52
CA GLU A 116 9.40 12.10 12.80
C GLU A 116 8.30 13.17 12.77
N GLY A 117 7.04 12.74 12.66
CA GLY A 117 5.89 13.63 12.67
C GLY A 117 5.68 14.33 14.01
N LYS A 118 6.07 13.69 15.13
CA LYS A 118 6.04 14.23 16.49
C LYS A 118 7.24 15.13 16.75
N GLU A 119 8.44 14.70 16.36
CA GLU A 119 9.68 15.47 16.47
C GLU A 119 9.58 16.81 15.74
N ARG A 120 9.06 16.82 14.50
CA ARG A 120 8.83 18.06 13.74
C ARG A 120 7.83 19.02 14.40
N LYS A 121 7.01 18.52 15.34
CA LYS A 121 6.06 19.31 16.14
C LYS A 121 6.57 19.56 17.56
N ASN A 122 7.85 19.27 17.85
CA ASN A 122 8.46 19.35 19.17
C ASN A 122 7.68 18.59 20.25
N LYS A 123 7.19 17.39 19.91
CA LYS A 123 6.47 16.50 20.84
C LYS A 123 7.30 15.24 21.09
N THR A 124 7.28 14.78 22.34
CA THR A 124 7.84 13.48 22.71
C THR A 124 6.99 12.33 22.17
N TYR A 125 7.62 11.17 22.02
CA TYR A 125 6.99 9.92 21.64
C TYR A 125 7.78 8.78 22.26
N ASP A 126 7.08 7.78 22.80
CA ASP A 126 7.69 6.66 23.51
C ASP A 126 8.51 5.79 22.55
N LYS A 127 9.44 4.99 23.09
CA LYS A 127 10.26 4.11 22.26
C LYS A 127 9.41 3.02 21.60
N PHE A 128 9.89 2.49 20.48
CA PHE A 128 9.17 1.44 19.76
C PHE A 128 8.87 0.23 20.66
N GLU A 129 9.84 -0.20 21.45
CA GLU A 129 9.75 -1.33 22.39
C GLU A 129 8.66 -1.11 23.44
N GLU A 130 8.56 0.10 24.00
CA GLU A 130 7.56 0.47 25.01
C GLU A 130 6.13 0.50 24.44
N LEU A 131 5.99 0.75 23.14
CA LEU A 131 4.71 0.77 22.45
C LEU A 131 4.25 -0.61 21.99
N VAL A 132 5.19 -1.46 21.56
CA VAL A 132 4.87 -2.78 20.99
C VAL A 132 4.81 -3.90 22.01
N ILE A 133 5.29 -3.68 23.24
CA ILE A 133 5.23 -4.64 24.33
C ILE A 133 4.35 -4.09 25.44
N ASP A 134 3.41 -4.90 25.92
CA ASP A 134 2.59 -4.56 27.07
C ASP A 134 3.41 -4.74 28.35
N THR A 135 3.48 -3.70 29.18
CA THR A 135 4.37 -3.65 30.36
C THR A 135 3.96 -4.59 31.48
N ASN A 136 2.69 -5.03 31.53
CA ASN A 136 2.19 -5.90 32.58
C ASN A 136 2.40 -7.38 32.24
N THR A 137 2.21 -7.72 30.96
CA THR A 137 2.28 -9.10 30.48
C THR A 137 3.61 -9.45 29.84
N CYS A 138 4.42 -8.44 29.51
CA CYS A 138 5.61 -8.54 28.67
C CYS A 138 5.31 -9.10 27.27
N GLU A 139 4.04 -9.20 26.84
CA GLU A 139 3.61 -9.73 25.55
C GLU A 139 3.41 -8.66 24.47
N VAL A 140 3.26 -9.09 23.21
CA VAL A 140 3.02 -8.15 22.10
C VAL A 140 1.72 -7.38 22.30
N ASN A 141 1.82 -6.05 22.31
CA ASN A 141 0.71 -5.13 22.49
C ASN A 141 -0.14 -5.00 21.21
N THR A 142 -1.22 -5.79 21.12
CA THR A 142 -2.16 -5.76 19.97
C THR A 142 -3.06 -4.51 19.93
N LYS A 143 -3.08 -3.71 21.01
CA LYS A 143 -3.79 -2.41 21.03
C LYS A 143 -3.02 -1.36 20.25
N TYR A 144 -1.70 -1.48 20.15
CA TYR A 144 -0.88 -0.56 19.38
C TYR A 144 -1.20 -0.65 17.88
N LYS A 145 -1.56 0.48 17.27
CA LYS A 145 -2.07 0.53 15.90
C LYS A 145 -1.10 -0.04 14.88
N ALA A 146 0.22 0.13 15.07
CA ALA A 146 1.19 -0.40 14.12
C ALA A 146 1.24 -1.94 14.16
N VAL A 147 1.18 -2.55 15.35
CA VAL A 147 1.07 -4.02 15.47
C VAL A 147 -0.24 -4.49 14.86
N ARG A 148 -1.36 -3.88 15.26
CA ARG A 148 -2.70 -4.28 14.78
C ARG A 148 -2.84 -4.17 13.26
N THR A 149 -2.25 -3.16 12.63
CA THR A 149 -2.28 -2.95 11.17
C THR A 149 -1.47 -4.02 10.41
N SER A 150 -0.45 -4.57 11.06
CA SER A 150 0.40 -5.63 10.49
C SER A 150 -0.24 -7.02 10.52
N ILE A 151 -1.38 -7.20 11.21
CA ILE A 151 -2.17 -8.44 11.18
C ILE A 151 -3.04 -8.43 9.92
N TYR A 152 -2.44 -8.69 8.76
CA TYR A 152 -3.10 -8.51 7.46
C TYR A 152 -4.36 -9.36 7.30
N THR A 153 -4.35 -10.60 7.81
CA THR A 153 -5.49 -11.53 7.76
C THR A 153 -6.74 -10.93 8.36
N LYS A 154 -6.63 -10.27 9.51
CA LYS A 154 -7.76 -9.65 10.21
C LYS A 154 -8.58 -8.75 9.27
N TYR A 155 -7.90 -7.91 8.50
CA TYR A 155 -8.58 -6.98 7.61
C TYR A 155 -8.96 -7.67 6.30
N LEU A 156 -8.10 -8.50 5.72
CA LEU A 156 -8.41 -9.20 4.48
C LEU A 156 -9.69 -10.05 4.62
N GLU A 157 -9.89 -10.74 5.74
CA GLU A 157 -11.12 -11.50 6.00
C GLU A 157 -12.38 -10.61 5.99
N HIS A 158 -12.28 -9.36 6.42
CA HIS A 158 -13.40 -8.42 6.33
C HIS A 158 -13.66 -7.98 4.89
N TRP A 159 -12.60 -7.69 4.13
CA TRP A 159 -12.70 -7.38 2.71
C TRP A 159 -13.31 -8.52 1.89
N LEU A 160 -12.99 -9.77 2.23
CA LEU A 160 -13.48 -10.98 1.57
C LEU A 160 -14.98 -11.25 1.80
N LYS A 161 -15.63 -10.57 2.74
CA LYS A 161 -17.10 -10.60 2.87
C LYS A 161 -17.80 -9.90 1.70
N PHE A 162 -17.11 -9.02 0.99
CA PHE A 162 -17.66 -8.19 -0.08
C PHE A 162 -17.07 -8.53 -1.45
N PHE A 163 -15.79 -8.85 -1.51
CA PHE A 163 -15.09 -9.10 -2.78
C PHE A 163 -14.47 -10.50 -2.80
N PRO A 164 -14.58 -11.24 -3.90
CA PRO A 164 -13.94 -12.54 -4.05
C PRO A 164 -12.40 -12.37 -4.16
N ILE A 165 -11.63 -13.38 -3.75
CA ILE A 165 -10.16 -13.28 -3.67
C ILE A 165 -9.51 -12.99 -5.04
N GLU A 166 -10.16 -13.40 -6.13
CA GLU A 166 -9.75 -13.20 -7.52
C GLU A 166 -9.77 -11.73 -7.94
N GLN A 167 -10.52 -10.88 -7.22
CA GLN A 167 -10.51 -9.43 -7.41
C GLN A 167 -9.38 -8.74 -6.63
N PHE A 168 -8.56 -9.48 -5.87
CA PHE A 168 -7.37 -8.96 -5.21
C PHE A 168 -6.12 -9.40 -5.94
N HIS A 169 -5.17 -8.48 -6.03
CA HIS A 169 -3.79 -8.83 -6.32
C HIS A 169 -2.88 -8.33 -5.22
N ILE A 170 -2.20 -9.29 -4.60
CA ILE A 170 -1.31 -9.06 -3.47
C ILE A 170 0.10 -8.83 -4.01
N VAL A 171 0.59 -7.60 -3.89
CA VAL A 171 1.94 -7.21 -4.32
C VAL A 171 2.92 -7.46 -3.18
N ASP A 172 4.04 -8.11 -3.48
CA ASP A 172 5.15 -8.26 -2.54
C ASP A 172 5.96 -6.96 -2.51
N GLY A 173 5.76 -6.18 -1.46
CA GLY A 173 6.43 -4.91 -1.27
C GLY A 173 7.90 -5.05 -0.86
N ASP A 174 8.33 -6.21 -0.35
CA ASP A 174 9.75 -6.45 -0.10
C ASP A 174 10.45 -6.78 -1.42
N ARG A 175 9.83 -7.58 -2.29
CA ARG A 175 10.32 -7.78 -3.66
C ARG A 175 10.26 -6.51 -4.49
N LEU A 176 9.22 -5.68 -4.36
CA LEU A 176 9.13 -4.41 -5.08
C LEU A 176 10.29 -3.45 -4.75
N ILE A 177 10.90 -3.59 -3.57
CA ILE A 177 12.08 -2.81 -3.18
C ILE A 177 13.35 -3.36 -3.84
N THR A 178 13.51 -4.68 -3.91
CA THR A 178 14.76 -5.32 -4.34
C THR A 178 14.80 -5.65 -5.84
N ASP A 179 13.66 -6.02 -6.41
CA ASP A 179 13.49 -6.44 -7.80
C ASP A 179 12.06 -6.09 -8.28
N PRO A 180 11.81 -4.82 -8.66
CA PRO A 180 10.46 -4.32 -8.93
C PRO A 180 9.81 -4.87 -10.21
N LEU A 181 10.59 -5.16 -11.25
CA LEU A 181 10.03 -5.44 -12.58
C LEU A 181 9.11 -6.68 -12.59
N PRO A 182 9.48 -7.84 -11.99
CA PRO A 182 8.61 -9.00 -11.94
C PRO A 182 7.28 -8.74 -11.22
N GLU A 183 7.28 -7.99 -10.10
CA GLU A 183 6.05 -7.62 -9.40
C GLU A 183 5.15 -6.75 -10.28
N LEU A 184 5.73 -5.78 -11.00
CA LEU A 184 4.98 -4.91 -11.91
C LEU A 184 4.38 -5.70 -13.08
N LYS A 185 5.06 -6.74 -13.57
CA LYS A 185 4.50 -7.64 -14.60
C LYS A 185 3.28 -8.40 -14.12
N LEU A 186 3.29 -8.90 -12.89
CA LEU A 186 2.13 -9.55 -12.30
C LEU A 186 0.95 -8.57 -12.16
N VAL A 187 1.22 -7.31 -11.81
CA VAL A 187 0.19 -6.27 -11.74
C VAL A 187 -0.36 -5.90 -13.12
N GLU A 188 0.50 -5.76 -14.15
CA GLU A 188 0.04 -5.54 -15.54
C GLU A 188 -0.91 -6.66 -15.99
N GLN A 189 -0.53 -7.92 -15.77
CA GLN A 189 -1.36 -9.09 -16.08
C GLN A 189 -2.68 -9.05 -15.30
N PHE A 190 -2.62 -8.84 -13.99
CA PHE A 190 -3.81 -8.77 -13.15
C PHE A 190 -4.77 -7.66 -13.60
N LEU A 191 -4.25 -6.51 -14.05
CA LEU A 191 -5.06 -5.39 -14.55
C LEU A 191 -5.54 -5.59 -16.00
N ASN A 192 -5.15 -6.67 -16.68
CA ASN A 192 -5.37 -6.91 -18.11
C ASN A 192 -4.74 -5.83 -19.00
N LEU A 193 -3.55 -5.35 -18.62
CA LEU A 193 -2.76 -4.40 -19.39
C LEU A 193 -1.71 -5.13 -20.23
N PRO A 194 -1.37 -4.61 -21.42
CA PRO A 194 -0.24 -5.13 -22.18
C PRO A 194 1.07 -4.95 -21.39
N SER A 195 2.02 -5.83 -21.61
CA SER A 195 3.35 -5.75 -20.98
C SER A 195 4.13 -4.56 -21.56
N ARG A 196 4.19 -3.42 -20.84
CA ARG A 196 4.83 -2.18 -21.34
C ARG A 196 5.91 -1.62 -20.42
N ILE A 197 5.81 -1.80 -19.11
CA ILE A 197 6.85 -1.40 -18.17
C ILE A 197 8.08 -2.28 -18.39
N SER A 198 9.27 -1.71 -18.47
CA SER A 198 10.49 -2.46 -18.81
C SER A 198 11.61 -2.16 -17.82
N GLN A 199 12.70 -2.92 -17.92
CA GLN A 199 13.92 -2.69 -17.13
C GLN A 199 14.47 -1.26 -17.35
N TYR A 200 14.30 -0.71 -18.55
CA TYR A 200 14.73 0.67 -18.86
C TYR A 200 14.04 1.71 -17.98
N ASN A 201 12.80 1.45 -17.56
CA ASN A 201 12.05 2.38 -16.72
C ASN A 201 12.53 2.42 -15.27
N LEU A 202 13.40 1.49 -14.85
CA LEU A 202 13.75 1.25 -13.45
C LEU A 202 15.27 1.23 -13.30
N TYR A 203 15.82 2.17 -12.53
CA TYR A 203 17.26 2.21 -12.25
C TYR A 203 17.50 2.31 -10.75
N PHE A 204 18.48 1.55 -10.24
CA PHE A 204 18.83 1.60 -8.83
C PHE A 204 19.68 2.83 -8.54
N ASN A 205 19.26 3.64 -7.56
CA ASN A 205 20.04 4.79 -7.11
C ASN A 205 20.75 4.45 -5.80
N ALA A 206 22.06 4.22 -5.85
CA ALA A 206 22.86 3.82 -4.70
C ALA A 206 22.83 4.84 -3.55
N THR A 207 22.79 6.14 -3.86
CA THR A 207 22.68 7.21 -2.84
C THR A 207 21.35 7.17 -2.10
N ARG A 208 20.26 6.82 -2.80
CA ARG A 208 18.93 6.68 -2.20
C ARG A 208 18.74 5.31 -1.55
N GLY A 209 19.43 4.28 -2.01
CA GLY A 209 19.23 2.88 -1.61
C GLY A 209 17.96 2.24 -2.17
N PHE A 210 17.33 2.84 -3.19
CA PHE A 210 16.08 2.38 -3.78
C PHE A 210 16.07 2.57 -5.31
N PHE A 211 15.20 1.83 -5.99
CA PHE A 211 14.89 2.08 -7.40
C PHE A 211 14.20 3.42 -7.62
N CYS A 212 14.66 4.14 -8.65
CA CYS A 212 14.07 5.35 -9.18
C CYS A 212 13.54 5.09 -10.60
N LEU A 213 12.75 6.03 -11.12
CA LEU A 213 11.95 5.85 -12.32
C LEU A 213 12.49 6.68 -13.47
N HIS A 214 12.57 6.06 -14.64
CA HIS A 214 12.85 6.68 -15.92
C HIS A 214 11.55 6.73 -16.74
N PHE A 215 10.97 7.93 -16.90
CA PHE A 215 9.73 8.11 -17.64
C PHE A 215 9.97 8.25 -19.14
N ASN A 216 11.03 8.98 -19.49
CA ASN A 216 11.53 9.15 -20.85
C ASN A 216 12.99 9.60 -20.79
N PHE A 217 13.68 9.63 -21.94
CA PHE A 217 15.10 9.92 -22.05
C PHE A 217 15.57 11.16 -21.26
N MET A 218 14.70 12.16 -21.07
CA MET A 218 15.02 13.42 -20.39
C MET A 218 14.46 13.52 -18.96
N PHE A 219 13.56 12.64 -18.53
CA PHE A 219 12.86 12.76 -17.25
C PHE A 219 13.05 11.55 -16.34
N ASN A 220 13.92 11.76 -15.35
CA ASN A 220 14.17 10.86 -14.24
C ASN A 220 13.52 11.37 -12.96
N LYS A 221 13.01 10.45 -12.13
CA LYS A 221 12.38 10.80 -10.86
C LYS A 221 12.60 9.71 -9.82
N CYS A 222 13.18 10.10 -8.69
CA CYS A 222 13.13 9.30 -7.46
C CYS A 222 11.88 9.65 -6.65
N LEU A 223 11.46 8.73 -5.77
CA LEU A 223 10.41 9.04 -4.80
C LEU A 223 10.86 10.16 -3.85
N VAL A 224 9.89 10.91 -3.32
CA VAL A 224 10.14 12.02 -2.39
C VAL A 224 10.89 11.56 -1.14
N GLY A 225 11.67 12.44 -0.52
CA GLY A 225 12.54 12.11 0.64
C GLY A 225 11.82 11.54 1.86
N SER A 226 10.49 11.67 1.94
CA SER A 226 9.68 10.99 2.95
C SER A 226 9.46 9.49 2.67
N LYS A 227 10.08 8.91 1.64
CA LYS A 227 10.06 7.47 1.32
C LYS A 227 11.47 6.92 1.50
N GLY A 228 11.60 5.77 2.18
CA GLY A 228 12.91 5.19 2.50
C GLY A 228 13.59 5.82 3.72
N ARG A 229 12.83 6.13 4.78
CA ARG A 229 13.38 6.67 6.04
C ARG A 229 14.32 5.69 6.71
N ILE A 230 15.33 6.21 7.40
CA ILE A 230 16.16 5.43 8.31
C ILE A 230 15.27 4.92 9.45
N HIS A 231 15.24 3.60 9.63
CA HIS A 231 14.52 2.98 10.73
C HIS A 231 15.36 3.03 12.02
N PRO A 232 14.74 3.19 13.20
CA PRO A 232 15.45 3.06 14.46
C PRO A 232 16.01 1.63 14.59
N ASN A 233 17.11 1.50 15.34
CA ASN A 233 17.56 0.18 15.75
C ASN A 233 16.56 -0.39 16.76
N VAL A 234 16.03 -1.58 16.47
CA VAL A 234 15.07 -2.28 17.33
C VAL A 234 15.79 -3.42 18.01
N ASN A 235 15.57 -3.59 19.31
CA ASN A 235 16.15 -4.69 20.08
C ASN A 235 15.90 -6.05 19.38
N PRO A 236 16.95 -6.86 19.09
CA PRO A 236 16.80 -8.15 18.42
C PRO A 236 15.79 -9.09 19.08
N SER A 237 15.72 -9.14 20.42
CA SER A 237 14.77 -10.00 21.13
C SER A 237 13.32 -9.56 20.92
N ILE A 238 13.07 -8.25 20.86
CA ILE A 238 11.75 -7.69 20.56
C ILE A 238 11.36 -7.95 19.11
N LYS A 239 12.31 -7.82 18.19
CA LYS A 239 12.09 -8.15 16.77
C LYS A 239 11.70 -9.61 16.61
N GLU A 240 12.44 -10.54 17.23
CA GLU A 240 12.14 -11.96 17.20
C GLU A 240 10.78 -12.28 17.83
N LYS A 241 10.45 -11.62 18.95
CA LYS A 241 9.13 -11.77 19.60
C LYS A 241 7.99 -11.32 18.68
N LEU A 242 8.15 -10.20 17.96
CA LEU A 242 7.17 -9.74 16.98
C LEU A 242 7.05 -10.70 15.79
N GLN A 243 8.16 -11.22 15.28
CA GLN A 243 8.15 -12.20 14.18
C GLN A 243 7.40 -13.48 14.58
N ARG A 244 7.69 -14.04 15.75
CA ARG A 244 6.95 -15.19 16.32
C ARG A 244 5.46 -14.89 16.49
N PHE A 245 5.13 -13.69 16.97
CA PHE A 245 3.74 -13.24 17.12
C PHE A 245 3.01 -13.17 15.78
N PHE A 246 3.64 -12.64 14.73
CA PHE A 246 3.02 -12.52 13.41
C PHE A 246 2.95 -13.83 12.64
N HIS A 247 3.85 -14.79 12.91
CA HIS A 247 3.96 -16.05 12.18
C HIS A 247 2.63 -16.78 11.92
N PRO A 248 1.76 -17.08 12.93
CA PRO A 248 0.49 -17.75 12.66
C PRO A 248 -0.46 -16.95 11.76
N PHE A 249 -0.44 -15.61 11.88
CA PHE A 249 -1.22 -14.75 11.01
C PHE A 249 -0.65 -14.72 9.58
N ASN A 250 0.67 -14.77 9.43
CA ASN A 250 1.33 -14.84 8.13
C ASN A 250 0.97 -16.13 7.40
N GLN A 251 1.03 -17.29 8.07
CA GLN A 251 0.65 -18.57 7.47
C GLN A 251 -0.81 -18.55 6.98
N LYS A 252 -1.72 -18.03 7.79
CA LYS A 252 -3.13 -17.85 7.38
C LYS A 252 -3.27 -16.87 6.22
N PHE A 253 -2.48 -15.79 6.16
CA PHE A 253 -2.46 -14.86 5.02
C PHE A 253 -2.04 -15.58 3.73
N TYR A 254 -1.02 -16.42 3.80
CA TYR A 254 -0.53 -17.17 2.64
C TYR A 254 -1.56 -18.16 2.13
N GLN A 255 -2.24 -18.86 3.04
CA GLN A 255 -3.33 -19.78 2.71
C GLN A 255 -4.49 -19.06 2.01
N ILE A 256 -4.94 -17.93 2.55
CA ILE A 256 -6.05 -17.15 1.97
C ILE A 256 -5.68 -16.61 0.58
N THR A 257 -4.46 -16.09 0.42
CA THR A 257 -4.05 -15.39 -0.80
C THR A 257 -3.47 -16.31 -1.87
N GLY A 258 -3.17 -17.57 -1.53
CA GLY A 258 -2.45 -18.50 -2.41
C GLY A 258 -1.00 -18.07 -2.72
N ARG A 259 -0.48 -17.08 -1.98
CA ARG A 259 0.86 -16.49 -2.21
C ARG A 259 1.68 -16.52 -0.92
N THR A 260 2.83 -17.18 -0.98
CA THR A 260 3.79 -17.22 0.12
C THR A 260 4.82 -16.10 -0.01
N PHE A 261 5.21 -15.53 1.13
CA PHE A 261 6.23 -14.49 1.22
C PHE A 261 7.37 -15.00 2.10
N SER A 262 8.61 -14.62 1.80
CA SER A 262 9.81 -15.02 2.56
C SER A 262 9.97 -14.23 3.86
N TRP A 263 8.87 -14.02 4.60
CA TRP A 263 8.91 -13.37 5.91
C TRP A 263 9.41 -14.38 6.97
N PRO A 264 10.28 -13.94 7.89
CA PRO A 264 10.80 -14.77 8.98
C PRO A 264 9.73 -15.19 10.00
#